data_AF-A0A4U9CX54-F1
#
_entry.id   AF-A0A4U9CX54-F1
#
_cell.length_a   1.000
_cell.length_b   1.000
_cell.length_c   1.000
_cell.angle_alpha   90.00
_cell.angle_beta   90.00
_cell.angle_gamma   90.00
#
_symmetry.space_group_name_H-M   'P 1'
#
loop_
_entity.id
_entity.type
_entity.pdbx_description
1 polymer ?
#
loop_
_entity_poly.entity_id
_entity_poly.type
_entity_poly.pdbx_seq_one_letter_code
_entity_poly.pdbx_strand_id
1 'polypeptide(L)'
;MTQKKFTLMPGSITRFFILMVIVLLATMSVTLQSAVNAWLKEKSYQVVDVSHALHKRIDAWRYATWQIYDNIAATSSSAAGEGLQETRLKQDVYYLEKPRRKTEALIFGSHDSSTLEMTQKISNYLDILWGAETIPWSMYYLNGLDNSLILVSTLPLKDLSSSFKESTISNVVESRRAEMLLQANTLDERETFSSLRQLSWQNGHYFTLRTTFNQPGHLATVVAFDLPINDLIPPGMALDSFRLEPDPSQSATGNPDKEESDNVSINFNGTRIEIVTAINTTGMRLIWVVPFSTLMIESLQNVLLPLLLIIGLLALTLFGFTTFRHYSGRSRQTGTSVSSAASGEHRTLRAINEEIVSLLPLGLLVHDLEANRTIISNPIADHLLPHLNLQNITNMADQHQGVIQATVNNELYEIRQYRSQVAPRTQIFIIRDQDREVLVSKKLKQAQRLYEKNQQGRTAFMQHIGAALKQPARSLAEEAAALGIAESRRLAQHADELVQLVDEIQLANLLESG
;
A
#
# COMPACT_ATOMS: atom_id res chain seq x y z
N MET A 1 7.57 -42.80 2.87
CA MET A 1 7.42 -41.38 2.48
C MET A 1 6.52 -40.69 3.49
N THR A 2 7.11 -40.05 4.50
CA THR A 2 6.37 -39.32 5.53
C THR A 2 6.32 -37.85 5.14
N GLN A 3 5.13 -37.35 4.80
CA GLN A 3 4.87 -35.93 4.63
C GLN A 3 5.20 -35.21 5.95
N LYS A 4 6.30 -34.46 5.97
CA LYS A 4 6.56 -33.43 6.98
C LYS A 4 5.46 -32.36 6.83
N LYS A 5 4.38 -32.51 7.58
CA LYS A 5 3.41 -31.42 7.79
C LYS A 5 4.17 -30.28 8.49
N PHE A 6 4.40 -29.18 7.76
CA PHE A 6 4.88 -27.93 8.35
C PHE A 6 3.86 -27.49 9.41
N THR A 7 4.17 -27.74 10.68
CA THR A 7 3.42 -27.19 11.80
C THR A 7 3.80 -25.72 11.91
N LEU A 8 2.98 -24.83 11.32
CA LEU A 8 3.11 -23.39 11.52
C LEU A 8 2.79 -23.08 12.99
N MET A 9 3.83 -22.99 13.82
CA MET A 9 3.69 -22.44 15.17
C MET A 9 3.27 -20.97 15.09
N PRO A 10 2.35 -20.47 15.93
CA PRO A 10 1.87 -19.08 15.86
C PRO A 10 2.99 -18.02 15.96
N GLY A 11 4.12 -18.36 16.57
CA GLY A 11 5.33 -17.52 16.61
C GLY A 11 6.11 -17.42 15.29
N SER A 12 5.97 -18.37 14.35
CA SER A 12 6.61 -18.27 13.04
C SER A 12 5.81 -17.37 12.08
N ILE A 13 4.48 -17.42 12.12
CA ILE A 13 3.58 -16.59 11.28
C ILE A 13 3.82 -15.09 11.53
N THR A 14 3.89 -14.67 12.80
CA THR A 14 4.13 -13.26 13.14
C THR A 14 5.51 -12.77 12.69
N ARG A 15 6.53 -13.63 12.72
CA ARG A 15 7.87 -13.34 12.16
C ARG A 15 7.82 -13.18 10.65
N PHE A 16 7.02 -13.99 9.93
CA PHE A 16 6.82 -13.83 8.48
C PHE A 16 6.16 -12.50 8.13
N PHE A 17 5.15 -12.06 8.89
CA PHE A 17 4.54 -10.74 8.68
C PHE A 17 5.53 -9.59 8.93
N ILE A 18 6.32 -9.66 10.01
CA ILE A 18 7.36 -8.66 10.28
C ILE A 18 8.40 -8.63 9.16
N LEU A 19 8.88 -9.79 8.71
CA LEU A 19 9.81 -9.90 7.60
C LEU A 19 9.21 -9.33 6.32
N MET A 20 7.94 -9.63 6.03
CA MET A 20 7.24 -9.09 4.85
C MET A 20 7.10 -7.57 4.91
N VAL A 21 6.79 -6.99 6.08
CA VAL A 21 6.77 -5.52 6.25
C VAL A 21 8.14 -4.93 6.00
N ILE A 22 9.22 -5.52 6.53
CA ILE A 22 10.59 -5.05 6.28
C ILE A 22 10.93 -5.12 4.79
N VAL A 23 10.59 -6.22 4.12
CA VAL A 23 10.81 -6.39 2.67
C VAL A 23 10.02 -5.33 1.90
N LEU A 24 8.77 -5.03 2.27
CA LEU A 24 7.97 -4.00 1.59
C LEU A 24 8.51 -2.59 1.80
N LEU A 25 9.03 -2.28 2.98
CA LEU A 25 9.68 -0.99 3.23
C LEU A 25 10.99 -0.87 2.45
N ALA A 26 11.76 -1.96 2.34
CA ALA A 26 12.97 -2.01 1.53
C ALA A 26 12.65 -1.84 0.04
N THR A 27 11.63 -2.53 -0.48
CA THR A 27 11.21 -2.35 -1.88
C THR A 27 10.70 -0.94 -2.14
N MET A 28 9.93 -0.34 -1.23
CA MET A 28 9.49 1.05 -1.34
C MET A 28 10.67 2.04 -1.38
N SER A 29 11.70 1.80 -0.58
CA SER A 29 12.89 2.65 -0.55
C SER A 29 13.69 2.54 -1.86
N VAL A 30 13.86 1.31 -2.37
CA VAL A 30 14.55 1.05 -3.63
C VAL A 30 13.80 1.64 -4.82
N THR A 31 12.46 1.52 -4.86
CA THR A 31 11.68 2.11 -5.95
C THR A 31 11.77 3.63 -5.95
N LEU A 32 11.73 4.27 -4.78
CA LEU A 32 11.87 5.72 -4.67
C LEU A 32 13.27 6.18 -5.09
N GLN A 33 14.34 5.51 -4.60
CA GLN A 33 15.71 5.81 -5.01
C GLN A 33 15.91 5.61 -6.52
N SER A 34 15.35 4.54 -7.09
CA SER A 34 15.39 4.27 -8.52
C SER A 34 14.67 5.35 -9.33
N ALA A 35 13.53 5.85 -8.85
CA ALA A 35 12.78 6.92 -9.50
C ALA A 35 13.59 8.21 -9.58
N VAL A 36 14.16 8.61 -8.44
CA VAL A 36 15.00 9.82 -8.33
C VAL A 36 16.22 9.71 -9.24
N ASN A 37 16.90 8.55 -9.24
CA ASN A 37 18.08 8.34 -10.08
C ASN A 37 17.73 8.33 -11.57
N ALA A 38 16.61 7.69 -11.95
CA ALA A 38 16.14 7.70 -13.34
C ALA A 38 15.83 9.12 -13.82
N TRP A 39 15.15 9.91 -12.98
CA TRP A 39 14.84 11.31 -13.28
C TRP A 39 16.10 12.16 -13.43
N LEU A 40 17.06 12.05 -12.50
CA LEU A 40 18.33 12.80 -12.56
C LEU A 40 19.11 12.44 -13.83
N LYS A 41 19.16 11.15 -14.18
CA LYS A 41 19.84 10.67 -15.38
C LYS A 41 19.18 11.15 -16.66
N GLU A 42 17.85 11.09 -16.73
CA GLU A 42 17.08 11.58 -17.88
C GLU A 42 17.30 13.09 -18.11
N LYS A 43 17.17 13.90 -17.05
CA LYS A 43 17.37 15.36 -17.14
C LYS A 43 18.82 15.71 -17.43
N SER A 44 19.78 14.98 -16.86
CA SER A 44 21.21 15.10 -17.18
C SER A 44 21.48 14.91 -18.67
N TYR A 45 20.92 13.86 -19.29
CA TYR A 45 21.09 13.64 -20.72
C TYR A 45 20.45 14.75 -21.56
N GLN A 46 19.23 15.18 -21.21
CA GLN A 46 18.58 16.28 -21.92
C GLN A 46 19.41 17.58 -21.85
N VAL A 47 20.04 17.89 -20.71
CA VAL A 47 20.91 19.07 -20.56
C VAL A 47 22.20 18.93 -21.39
N VAL A 48 22.77 17.73 -21.48
CA VAL A 48 23.93 17.44 -22.36
C VAL A 48 23.56 17.61 -23.83
N ASP A 49 22.40 17.08 -24.26
CA ASP A 49 21.92 17.24 -25.63
C ASP A 49 21.74 18.72 -26.00
N VAL A 50 21.21 19.53 -25.07
CA VAL A 50 21.11 20.99 -25.23
C VAL A 50 22.50 21.62 -25.35
N SER A 51 23.48 21.19 -24.56
CA SER A 51 24.87 21.68 -24.64
C SER A 51 25.49 21.38 -26.01
N HIS A 52 25.33 20.16 -26.52
CA HIS A 52 25.82 19.77 -27.85
C HIS A 52 25.13 20.57 -28.96
N ALA A 53 23.82 20.79 -28.86
CA ALA A 53 23.09 21.58 -29.84
C ALA A 53 23.49 23.07 -29.79
N LEU A 54 23.73 23.62 -28.60
CA LEU A 54 24.28 24.97 -28.42
C LEU A 54 25.68 25.09 -29.01
N HIS A 55 26.56 24.13 -28.73
CA HIS A 55 27.91 24.10 -29.28
C HIS A 55 27.90 24.10 -30.82
N LYS A 56 27.12 23.19 -31.43
CA LYS A 56 26.96 23.13 -32.90
C LYS A 56 26.43 24.44 -33.48
N ARG A 57 25.48 25.07 -32.79
CA ARG A 57 24.94 26.37 -33.20
C ARG A 57 26.04 27.43 -33.13
N ILE A 58 26.71 27.56 -31.99
CA ILE A 58 27.80 28.54 -31.81
C ILE A 58 28.84 28.40 -32.91
N ASP A 59 29.25 27.19 -33.28
CA ASP A 59 30.22 26.98 -34.35
C ASP A 59 29.70 27.40 -35.73
N ALA A 60 28.42 27.16 -36.03
CA ALA A 60 27.81 27.65 -37.27
C ALA A 60 27.83 29.19 -37.37
N TRP A 61 27.51 29.88 -36.27
CA TRP A 61 27.54 31.34 -36.22
C TRP A 61 28.96 31.90 -36.19
N ARG A 62 29.89 31.25 -35.49
CA ARG A 62 31.33 31.57 -35.51
C ARG A 62 31.87 31.50 -36.93
N TYR A 63 31.55 30.43 -37.65
CA TYR A 63 31.92 30.29 -39.07
C TYR A 63 31.34 31.42 -39.93
N ALA A 64 30.05 31.72 -39.80
CA ALA A 64 29.41 32.81 -40.55
C ALA A 64 30.00 34.19 -40.21
N THR A 65 30.36 34.42 -38.95
CA THR A 65 31.00 35.66 -38.47
C THR A 65 32.33 35.89 -39.18
N TRP A 66 33.16 34.86 -39.27
CA TRP A 66 34.41 34.89 -40.02
C TRP A 66 34.19 35.13 -41.51
N GLN A 67 33.20 34.48 -42.13
CA GLN A 67 32.87 34.69 -43.54
C GLN A 67 32.41 36.13 -43.84
N ILE A 68 31.60 36.71 -42.95
CA ILE A 68 31.12 38.09 -43.09
C ILE A 68 32.27 39.08 -43.00
N TYR A 69 33.17 38.90 -42.03
CA TYR A 69 34.29 39.80 -41.86
C TYR A 69 35.34 39.67 -42.97
N ASP A 70 35.79 38.44 -43.29
CA ASP A 70 36.91 38.23 -44.21
C ASP A 70 36.50 38.39 -45.68
N ASN A 71 35.34 37.84 -46.08
CA ASN A 71 34.96 37.77 -47.50
C ASN A 71 33.99 38.87 -47.94
N ILE A 72 33.27 39.50 -47.02
CA ILE A 72 32.21 40.46 -47.35
C ILE A 72 32.61 41.88 -46.95
N ALA A 73 33.09 42.06 -45.71
CA ALA A 73 33.49 43.36 -45.19
C ALA A 73 34.80 43.85 -45.82
N ALA A 74 35.82 43.00 -45.92
CA ALA A 74 37.14 43.40 -46.43
C ALA A 74 37.16 43.72 -47.94
N THR A 75 36.19 43.20 -48.70
CA THR A 75 36.11 43.26 -50.17
C THR A 75 35.14 44.34 -50.68
N SER A 76 34.70 45.26 -49.80
CA SER A 76 33.70 46.29 -50.11
C SER A 76 34.18 47.40 -51.06
N SER A 77 35.46 47.42 -51.45
CA SER A 77 36.10 48.55 -52.16
C SER A 77 35.97 48.55 -53.70
N SER A 78 35.25 47.61 -54.33
CA SER A 78 35.44 47.34 -55.78
C SER A 78 34.23 47.39 -56.71
N ALA A 79 33.02 47.77 -56.29
CA ALA A 79 31.89 47.82 -57.22
C ALA A 79 30.89 48.92 -56.86
N ALA A 80 30.91 50.01 -57.65
CA ALA A 80 29.94 51.11 -57.55
C ALA A 80 28.51 50.56 -57.49
N GLY A 81 27.84 50.75 -56.36
CA GLY A 81 26.46 50.35 -56.14
C GLY A 81 25.48 51.20 -56.95
N GLU A 82 25.23 50.82 -58.21
CA GLU A 82 24.12 51.37 -58.99
C GLU A 82 22.77 50.97 -58.37
N GLY A 83 22.02 51.97 -57.88
CA GLY A 83 20.60 51.80 -57.49
C GLY A 83 20.32 51.48 -56.03
N LEU A 84 21.27 51.70 -55.12
CA LEU A 84 21.04 51.58 -53.70
C LEU A 84 20.09 52.67 -53.19
N GLN A 85 18.94 52.27 -52.64
CA GLN A 85 17.94 53.17 -52.07
C GLN A 85 17.95 53.05 -50.54
N GLU A 86 18.18 54.16 -49.85
CA GLU A 86 18.01 54.26 -48.39
C GLU A 86 16.82 55.16 -48.05
N THR A 87 16.10 54.79 -47.00
CA THR A 87 15.06 55.62 -46.41
C THR A 87 15.49 56.03 -45.01
N ARG A 88 15.58 57.33 -44.77
CA ARG A 88 15.87 57.84 -43.44
C ARG A 88 14.64 57.70 -42.54
N LEU A 89 14.76 56.93 -41.46
CA LEU A 89 13.68 56.75 -40.49
C LEU A 89 13.75 57.80 -39.37
N LYS A 90 14.95 58.08 -38.86
CA LYS A 90 15.22 59.05 -37.79
C LYS A 90 16.53 59.81 -38.04
N GLN A 91 16.85 60.78 -37.18
CA GLN A 91 18.21 61.27 -37.06
C GLN A 91 19.15 60.09 -36.75
N ASP A 92 20.17 59.94 -37.59
CA ASP A 92 21.21 58.90 -37.52
C ASP A 92 20.69 57.45 -37.55
N VAL A 93 19.52 57.23 -38.15
CA VAL A 93 18.96 55.87 -38.40
C VAL A 93 18.45 55.78 -39.83
N TYR A 94 19.07 54.89 -40.60
CA TYR A 94 18.82 54.69 -42.02
C TYR A 94 18.36 53.26 -42.28
N TYR A 95 17.30 53.11 -43.07
CA TYR A 95 16.77 51.82 -43.50
C TYR A 95 17.21 51.54 -44.92
N LEU A 96 17.78 50.36 -45.13
CA LEU A 96 18.20 49.92 -46.46
C LEU A 96 17.01 49.29 -47.20
N GLU A 97 16.60 49.91 -48.31
CA GLU A 97 15.58 49.32 -49.18
C GLU A 97 16.20 48.27 -50.09
N LYS A 98 15.62 47.07 -50.07
CA LYS A 98 16.06 45.96 -50.91
C LYS A 98 14.89 45.24 -51.57
N PRO A 99 15.10 44.64 -52.75
CA PRO A 99 14.06 43.96 -53.50
C PRO A 99 13.56 42.67 -52.82
N ARG A 100 14.38 42.02 -51.98
CA ARG A 100 14.01 40.80 -51.23
C ARG A 100 13.86 41.11 -49.74
N ARG A 101 12.65 40.98 -49.19
CA ARG A 101 12.32 41.32 -47.79
C ARG A 101 12.36 40.12 -46.82
N LYS A 102 13.41 39.30 -46.86
CA LYS A 102 13.55 38.17 -45.92
C LYS A 102 14.18 38.60 -44.61
N THR A 103 15.25 39.39 -44.69
CA THR A 103 15.81 40.16 -43.57
C THR A 103 15.55 41.65 -43.78
N GLU A 104 15.71 42.45 -42.75
CA GLU A 104 15.73 43.91 -42.80
C GLU A 104 17.06 44.41 -42.24
N ALA A 105 17.54 45.53 -42.77
CA ALA A 105 18.82 46.11 -42.37
C ALA A 105 18.66 47.59 -42.02
N LEU A 106 19.18 47.96 -40.85
CA LEU A 106 19.23 49.31 -40.32
C LEU A 106 20.69 49.71 -40.10
N ILE A 107 21.01 50.97 -40.38
CA ILE A 107 22.32 51.58 -40.11
C ILE A 107 22.11 52.69 -39.09
N PHE A 108 22.89 52.64 -38.02
CA PHE A 108 22.89 53.62 -36.93
C PHE A 108 24.20 54.41 -36.93
N GLY A 109 24.11 55.72 -36.88
CA GLY A 109 25.25 56.64 -36.96
C GLY A 109 25.47 57.22 -38.36
N SER A 110 26.51 58.05 -38.48
CA SER A 110 26.97 58.55 -39.77
C SER A 110 27.69 57.44 -40.54
N HIS A 111 27.32 57.24 -41.80
CA HIS A 111 27.91 56.23 -42.67
C HIS A 111 28.30 56.81 -44.03
N ASP A 112 29.20 56.14 -44.71
CA ASP A 112 29.60 56.42 -46.08
C ASP A 112 28.92 55.45 -47.07
N SER A 113 29.13 55.67 -48.37
CA SER A 113 28.56 54.78 -49.40
C SER A 113 29.11 53.35 -49.31
N SER A 114 30.34 53.16 -48.82
CA SER A 114 30.95 51.84 -48.67
C SER A 114 30.26 51.01 -47.58
N THR A 115 29.90 51.63 -46.46
CA THR A 115 29.12 51.01 -45.37
C THR A 115 27.74 50.59 -45.85
N LEU A 116 27.13 51.38 -46.74
CA LEU A 116 25.83 51.06 -47.31
C LEU A 116 25.91 49.89 -48.31
N GLU A 117 26.93 49.84 -49.18
CA GLU A 117 27.21 48.68 -50.05
C GLU A 117 27.51 47.42 -49.22
N MET A 118 28.30 47.57 -48.17
CA MET A 118 28.64 46.49 -47.24
C MET A 118 27.41 45.94 -46.52
N THR A 119 26.54 46.82 -46.01
CA THR A 119 25.28 46.44 -45.37
C THR A 119 24.41 45.63 -46.33
N GLN A 120 24.34 46.03 -47.60
CA GLN A 120 23.59 45.29 -48.62
C GLN A 120 24.20 43.90 -48.86
N LYS A 121 25.52 43.78 -48.98
CA LYS A 121 26.19 42.48 -49.18
C LYS A 121 25.99 41.55 -47.98
N ILE A 122 26.13 42.06 -46.75
CA ILE A 122 25.88 41.30 -45.52
C ILE A 122 24.42 40.84 -45.48
N SER A 123 23.47 41.74 -45.74
CA SER A 123 22.04 41.40 -45.73
C SER A 123 21.69 40.35 -46.80
N ASN A 124 22.25 40.46 -48.01
CA ASN A 124 22.06 39.48 -49.08
C ASN A 124 22.66 38.11 -48.74
N TYR A 125 23.84 38.08 -48.12
CA TYR A 125 24.47 36.83 -47.67
C TYR A 125 23.63 36.15 -46.59
N LEU A 126 23.18 36.90 -45.59
CA LEU A 126 22.33 36.38 -44.53
C LEU A 126 20.94 35.97 -45.04
N ASP A 127 20.39 36.64 -46.06
CA ASP A 127 19.17 36.21 -46.75
C ASP A 127 19.31 34.83 -47.39
N ILE A 128 20.50 34.50 -47.91
CA ILE A 128 20.80 33.20 -48.53
C ILE A 128 21.00 32.13 -47.45
N LEU A 129 21.78 32.42 -46.40
CA LEU A 129 22.05 31.47 -45.32
C LEU A 129 20.81 31.15 -44.49
N TRP A 130 20.17 32.20 -43.97
CA TRP A 130 19.15 32.08 -42.91
C TRP A 130 17.88 32.88 -43.17
N GLY A 131 17.73 33.48 -44.35
CA GLY A 131 16.49 34.17 -44.72
C GLY A 131 15.27 33.25 -44.89
N ALA A 132 15.44 31.93 -44.82
CA ALA A 132 14.35 30.96 -44.77
C ALA A 132 14.15 30.35 -43.37
N GLU A 133 14.99 30.69 -42.39
CA GLU A 133 14.80 30.20 -41.03
C GLU A 133 13.56 30.84 -40.40
N THR A 134 12.82 30.02 -39.66
CA THR A 134 11.60 30.44 -38.95
C THR A 134 11.90 31.15 -37.64
N ILE A 135 13.14 31.06 -37.18
CA ILE A 135 13.57 31.54 -35.88
C ILE A 135 14.08 32.99 -36.03
N PRO A 136 13.59 33.93 -35.21
CA PRO A 136 14.05 35.31 -35.27
C PRO A 136 15.48 35.41 -34.75
N TRP A 137 16.36 36.00 -35.56
CA TRP A 137 17.76 36.25 -35.20
C TRP A 137 18.12 37.69 -35.52
N SER A 138 19.13 38.22 -34.83
CA SER A 138 19.62 39.57 -35.05
C SER A 138 21.14 39.57 -35.06
N MET A 139 21.71 40.30 -36.01
CA MET A 139 23.13 40.48 -36.20
C MET A 139 23.45 41.97 -36.06
N TYR A 140 24.51 42.27 -35.32
CA TYR A 140 25.03 43.61 -35.14
C TYR A 140 26.46 43.64 -35.64
N TYR A 141 26.79 44.64 -36.44
CA TYR A 141 28.13 44.87 -36.93
C TYR A 141 28.54 46.29 -36.55
N LEU A 142 29.50 46.41 -35.64
CA LEU A 142 30.10 47.68 -35.26
C LEU A 142 31.38 47.86 -36.07
N ASN A 143 31.34 48.84 -36.98
CA ASN A 143 32.48 49.15 -37.82
C ASN A 143 33.53 49.93 -37.03
N GLY A 144 34.77 49.44 -37.00
CA GLY A 144 35.89 50.07 -36.31
C GLY A 144 36.40 51.36 -36.96
N LEU A 145 36.06 51.61 -38.22
CA LEU A 145 36.53 52.77 -39.01
C LEU A 145 35.71 54.04 -38.72
N ASP A 146 34.39 53.94 -38.85
CA ASP A 146 33.45 55.08 -38.77
C ASP A 146 32.53 55.01 -37.54
N ASN A 147 32.65 53.97 -36.70
CA ASN A 147 31.79 53.73 -35.55
C ASN A 147 30.31 53.63 -35.91
N SER A 148 29.98 53.28 -37.16
CA SER A 148 28.61 52.96 -37.56
C SER A 148 28.22 51.57 -37.03
N LEU A 149 26.97 51.43 -36.62
CA LEU A 149 26.40 50.17 -36.16
C LEU A 149 25.34 49.71 -37.17
N ILE A 150 25.59 48.57 -37.80
CA ILE A 150 24.63 47.94 -38.71
C ILE A 150 23.86 46.88 -37.92
N LEU A 151 22.54 46.88 -38.03
CA LEU A 151 21.65 45.85 -37.51
C LEU A 151 21.00 45.14 -38.69
N VAL A 152 21.20 43.82 -38.81
CA VAL A 152 20.49 42.97 -39.76
C VAL A 152 19.68 41.94 -38.99
N SER A 153 18.39 41.82 -39.26
CA SER A 153 17.51 40.88 -38.57
C SER A 153 16.43 40.32 -39.48
N THR A 154 15.91 39.13 -39.17
CA THR A 154 14.66 38.62 -39.78
C THR A 154 13.41 39.30 -39.24
N LEU A 155 13.55 40.23 -38.30
CA LEU A 155 12.44 40.96 -37.73
C LEU A 155 11.98 42.12 -38.61
N PRO A 156 10.69 42.50 -38.54
CA PRO A 156 10.16 43.66 -39.25
C PRO A 156 10.62 44.95 -38.54
N LEU A 157 11.90 45.28 -38.66
CA LEU A 157 12.55 46.44 -38.06
C LEU A 157 11.91 47.77 -38.47
N LYS A 158 11.40 47.87 -39.71
CA LYS A 158 10.69 49.06 -40.23
C LYS A 158 9.38 49.32 -39.49
N ASP A 159 8.63 48.26 -39.19
CA ASP A 159 7.38 48.36 -38.43
C ASP A 159 7.66 48.54 -36.93
N LEU A 160 8.69 47.87 -36.40
CA LEU A 160 9.08 47.99 -34.98
C LEU A 160 9.60 49.40 -34.64
N SER A 161 10.36 50.02 -35.55
CA SER A 161 10.86 51.38 -35.37
C SER A 161 9.79 52.46 -35.48
N SER A 162 8.66 52.18 -36.15
CA SER A 162 7.57 53.13 -36.38
C SER A 162 6.34 52.93 -35.46
N SER A 163 6.06 51.70 -35.02
CA SER A 163 4.82 51.33 -34.34
C SER A 163 4.94 51.23 -32.81
N PHE A 164 6.11 50.84 -32.28
CA PHE A 164 6.31 50.71 -30.83
C PHE A 164 6.88 52.00 -30.25
N LYS A 165 6.30 52.51 -29.16
CA LYS A 165 6.76 53.69 -28.41
C LYS A 165 8.29 53.73 -28.37
N GLU A 166 8.86 54.66 -29.14
CA GLU A 166 10.25 55.06 -29.49
C GLU A 166 11.45 54.54 -28.67
N SER A 167 11.27 54.00 -27.47
CA SER A 167 12.33 53.69 -26.52
C SER A 167 12.88 52.27 -26.61
N THR A 168 12.09 51.21 -26.86
CA THR A 168 12.58 49.85 -26.57
C THR A 168 13.67 49.36 -27.53
N ILE A 169 13.43 49.42 -28.85
CA ILE A 169 14.43 48.98 -29.84
C ILE A 169 15.65 49.90 -29.84
N SER A 170 15.43 51.22 -29.76
CA SER A 170 16.52 52.21 -29.71
C SER A 170 17.37 52.02 -28.46
N ASN A 171 16.77 51.73 -27.30
CA ASN A 171 17.51 51.44 -26.06
C ASN A 171 18.26 50.12 -26.14
N VAL A 172 17.67 49.09 -26.77
CA VAL A 172 18.36 47.80 -26.98
C VAL A 172 19.57 48.00 -27.89
N VAL A 173 19.42 48.70 -29.02
CA VAL A 173 20.51 48.99 -29.95
C VAL A 173 21.59 49.85 -29.31
N GLU A 174 21.22 50.90 -28.56
CA GLU A 174 22.20 51.76 -27.88
C GLU A 174 22.94 51.00 -26.77
N SER A 175 22.23 50.16 -26.01
CA SER A 175 22.85 49.27 -25.03
C SER A 175 23.79 48.27 -25.70
N ARG A 176 23.43 47.72 -26.87
CA ARG A 176 24.27 46.81 -27.65
C ARG A 176 25.51 47.53 -28.16
N ARG A 177 25.36 48.74 -28.69
CA ARG A 177 26.46 49.58 -29.13
C ARG A 177 27.45 49.84 -28.00
N ALA A 178 26.96 50.21 -26.82
CA ALA A 178 27.80 50.46 -25.65
C ALA A 178 28.58 49.19 -25.21
N GLU A 179 27.92 48.03 -25.19
CA GLU A 179 28.59 46.75 -24.89
C GLU A 179 29.65 46.39 -25.94
N MET A 180 29.35 46.57 -27.23
CA MET A 180 30.29 46.28 -28.32
C MET A 180 31.46 47.26 -28.34
N LEU A 181 31.24 48.54 -28.04
CA LEU A 181 32.30 49.55 -27.90
C LEU A 181 33.22 49.24 -26.73
N LEU A 182 32.66 48.78 -25.60
CA LEU A 182 33.48 48.32 -24.48
C LEU A 182 34.37 47.16 -24.92
N GLN A 183 33.80 46.19 -25.62
CA GLN A 183 34.56 45.03 -26.12
C GLN A 183 35.60 45.41 -27.18
N ALA A 184 35.30 46.38 -28.05
CA ALA A 184 36.27 46.89 -29.02
C ALA A 184 37.52 47.51 -28.36
N ASN A 185 37.38 48.01 -27.13
CA ASN A 185 38.50 48.55 -26.35
C ASN A 185 39.28 47.45 -25.60
N THR A 186 38.68 46.29 -25.35
CA THR A 186 39.35 45.16 -24.69
C THR A 186 40.09 44.30 -25.72
N LEU A 187 41.32 44.71 -26.04
CA LEU A 187 42.18 44.09 -27.07
C LEU A 187 42.44 42.58 -26.92
N ASP A 188 42.33 42.04 -25.70
CA ASP A 188 42.72 40.66 -25.35
C ASP A 188 41.59 39.64 -25.61
N GLU A 189 40.32 40.07 -25.55
CA GLU A 189 39.16 39.17 -25.62
C GLU A 189 38.64 39.01 -27.05
N ARG A 190 39.17 38.02 -27.79
CA ARG A 190 38.75 37.74 -29.18
C ARG A 190 37.29 37.35 -29.32
N GLU A 191 36.73 36.65 -28.34
CA GLU A 191 35.34 36.20 -28.32
C GLU A 191 34.76 36.35 -26.91
N THR A 192 33.54 36.88 -26.81
CA THR A 192 32.81 36.99 -25.54
C THR A 192 31.37 36.53 -25.69
N PHE A 193 30.81 36.02 -24.60
CA PHE A 193 29.43 35.56 -24.53
C PHE A 193 28.66 36.39 -23.51
N SER A 194 27.42 36.77 -23.83
CA SER A 194 26.52 37.33 -22.82
C SER A 194 25.92 36.24 -21.94
N SER A 195 25.46 36.62 -20.75
CA SER A 195 24.50 35.80 -20.01
C SER A 195 23.23 35.59 -20.84
N LEU A 196 22.44 34.59 -20.47
CA LEU A 196 21.12 34.39 -21.05
C LEU A 196 20.20 35.59 -20.73
N ARG A 197 19.54 36.12 -21.76
CA ARG A 197 18.64 37.29 -21.67
C ARG A 197 17.27 36.93 -22.25
N GLN A 198 16.25 37.65 -21.80
CA GLN A 198 14.88 37.52 -22.31
C GLN A 198 14.55 38.72 -23.20
N LEU A 199 14.01 38.46 -24.39
CA LEU A 199 13.53 39.49 -25.30
C LEU A 199 12.03 39.75 -25.05
N SER A 200 11.69 40.91 -24.50
CA SER A 200 10.33 41.19 -24.00
C SER A 200 9.24 41.11 -25.07
N TRP A 201 9.54 41.42 -26.33
CA TRP A 201 8.53 41.39 -27.41
C TRP A 201 8.34 40.00 -28.05
N GLN A 202 9.30 39.09 -27.87
CA GLN A 202 9.30 37.75 -28.48
C GLN A 202 9.07 36.63 -27.47
N ASN A 203 9.03 36.96 -26.18
CA ASN A 203 9.02 35.99 -25.08
C ASN A 203 10.06 34.86 -25.28
N GLY A 204 11.21 35.24 -25.83
CA GLY A 204 12.29 34.34 -26.23
C GLY A 204 13.53 34.57 -25.38
N HIS A 205 14.25 33.48 -25.11
CA HIS A 205 15.56 33.52 -24.49
C HIS A 205 16.63 33.48 -25.56
N TYR A 206 17.65 34.31 -25.39
CA TYR A 206 18.77 34.39 -26.30
C TYR A 206 20.03 34.78 -25.53
N PHE A 207 21.18 34.44 -26.11
CA PHE A 207 22.47 34.96 -25.66
C PHE A 207 23.17 35.59 -26.86
N THR A 208 24.07 36.53 -26.59
CA THR A 208 24.81 37.24 -27.62
C THR A 208 26.22 36.67 -27.70
N LEU A 209 26.61 36.14 -28.86
CA LEU A 209 28.01 35.84 -29.20
C LEU A 209 28.62 37.09 -29.81
N ARG A 210 29.79 37.51 -29.34
CA ARG A 210 30.50 38.67 -29.89
C ARG A 210 31.93 38.31 -30.23
N THR A 211 32.33 38.59 -31.46
CA THR A 211 33.68 38.35 -31.96
C THR A 211 34.32 39.69 -32.31
N THR A 212 35.52 39.94 -31.78
CA THR A 212 36.29 41.15 -32.08
C THR A 212 37.37 40.87 -33.10
N PHE A 213 37.46 41.73 -34.10
CA PHE A 213 38.49 41.71 -35.12
C PHE A 213 39.36 42.96 -35.00
N ASN A 214 40.60 42.74 -34.59
CA ASN A 214 41.58 43.82 -34.41
C ASN A 214 42.18 44.19 -35.76
N GLN A 215 42.12 45.47 -36.11
CA GLN A 215 42.80 46.05 -37.26
C GLN A 215 43.83 47.10 -36.79
N PRO A 216 45.04 47.14 -37.35
CA PRO A 216 46.01 48.18 -37.01
C PRO A 216 45.48 49.57 -37.34
N GLY A 217 45.57 50.51 -36.40
CA GLY A 217 45.27 51.93 -36.63
C GLY A 217 43.80 52.36 -36.47
N HIS A 218 42.90 51.42 -36.15
CA HIS A 218 41.47 51.68 -35.97
C HIS A 218 40.94 50.99 -34.70
N LEU A 219 39.72 51.35 -34.27
CA LEU A 219 39.04 50.57 -33.23
C LEU A 219 38.78 49.16 -33.76
N ALA A 220 38.74 48.17 -32.86
CA ALA A 220 38.41 46.82 -33.26
C ALA A 220 36.98 46.77 -33.81
N THR A 221 36.80 46.06 -34.93
CA THR A 221 35.47 45.79 -35.47
C THR A 221 34.84 44.68 -34.63
N VAL A 222 33.59 44.85 -34.21
CA VAL A 222 32.89 43.84 -33.41
C VAL A 222 31.68 43.34 -34.17
N VAL A 223 31.58 42.02 -34.31
CA VAL A 223 30.41 41.36 -34.87
C VAL A 223 29.71 40.61 -33.76
N ALA A 224 28.43 40.89 -33.57
CA ALA A 224 27.62 40.25 -32.55
C ALA A 224 26.38 39.58 -33.16
N PHE A 225 26.05 38.40 -32.68
CA PHE A 225 24.85 37.67 -33.04
C PHE A 225 24.01 37.41 -31.80
N ASP A 226 22.72 37.72 -31.86
CA ASP A 226 21.74 37.31 -30.86
C ASP A 226 21.22 35.92 -31.26
N LEU A 227 21.66 34.91 -30.50
CA LEU A 227 21.32 33.51 -30.73
C LEU A 227 20.16 33.11 -29.83
N PRO A 228 18.98 32.82 -30.39
CA PRO A 228 17.87 32.28 -29.62
C PRO A 228 18.17 30.84 -29.19
N ILE A 229 17.58 30.43 -28.06
CA ILE A 229 17.78 29.07 -27.51
C ILE A 229 16.47 28.27 -27.39
N ASN A 230 15.33 28.89 -27.67
CA ASN A 230 14.01 28.33 -27.42
C ASN A 230 13.76 26.98 -28.11
N ASP A 231 14.30 26.80 -29.31
CA ASP A 231 14.12 25.60 -30.13
C ASP A 231 15.08 24.47 -29.75
N LEU A 232 16.14 24.80 -29.01
CA LEU A 232 17.11 23.81 -28.50
C LEU A 232 16.61 23.12 -27.24
N ILE A 233 15.72 23.77 -26.49
CA ILE A 233 15.23 23.27 -25.20
C ILE A 233 14.07 22.29 -25.41
N PRO A 234 14.15 21.05 -24.88
CA PRO A 234 13.08 20.06 -25.00
C PRO A 234 11.74 20.54 -24.41
N PRO A 235 10.60 20.14 -25.00
CA PRO A 235 9.28 20.46 -24.45
C PRO A 235 9.13 19.82 -23.07
N GLY A 236 8.93 20.64 -22.04
CA GLY A 236 8.82 20.20 -20.64
C GLY A 236 9.90 20.76 -19.70
N MET A 237 10.92 21.44 -20.23
CA MET A 237 11.82 22.25 -19.42
C MET A 237 11.43 23.73 -19.48
N ALA A 238 11.45 24.41 -18.34
CA ALA A 238 11.18 25.85 -18.28
C ALA A 238 12.39 26.65 -18.81
N LEU A 239 12.19 27.56 -19.75
CA LEU A 239 13.28 28.36 -20.33
C LEU A 239 14.02 29.19 -19.27
N ASP A 240 13.29 29.74 -18.29
CA ASP A 240 13.81 30.56 -17.19
C ASP A 240 14.74 29.80 -16.23
N SER A 241 14.73 28.46 -16.29
CA SER A 241 15.58 27.60 -15.45
C SER A 241 17.02 27.50 -15.96
N PHE A 242 17.28 27.90 -17.20
CA PHE A 242 18.61 27.83 -17.79
C PHE A 242 19.41 29.09 -17.50
N ARG A 243 20.70 28.90 -17.23
CA ARG A 243 21.68 29.96 -17.06
C ARG A 243 22.94 29.59 -17.81
N LEU A 244 23.57 30.61 -18.40
CA LEU A 244 24.84 30.49 -19.09
C LEU A 244 25.86 31.31 -18.31
N GLU A 245 26.91 30.65 -17.81
CA GLU A 245 27.96 31.27 -17.01
C GLU A 245 29.34 30.90 -17.56
N PRO A 246 30.38 31.73 -17.35
CA PRO A 246 31.76 31.35 -17.63
C PRO A 246 32.14 30.14 -16.79
N ASP A 247 32.89 29.21 -17.39
CA ASP A 247 33.39 28.03 -16.71
C ASP A 247 34.66 28.38 -15.92
N PRO A 248 34.62 28.38 -14.57
CA PRO A 248 35.78 28.70 -13.75
C PRO A 248 36.91 27.65 -13.87
N SER A 249 36.60 26.46 -14.39
CA SER A 249 37.57 25.38 -14.51
C SER A 249 38.52 25.56 -15.70
N GLN A 250 38.13 26.31 -16.74
CA GLN A 250 38.98 26.61 -17.89
C GLN A 250 40.03 27.69 -17.61
N SER A 251 39.90 28.43 -16.50
CA SER A 251 40.93 29.35 -16.01
C SER A 251 42.14 28.63 -15.41
N ALA A 252 42.00 27.33 -15.11
CA ALA A 252 43.11 26.47 -14.71
C ALA A 252 43.62 25.73 -15.95
N THR A 253 44.89 25.97 -16.30
CA THR A 253 45.61 25.35 -17.42
C THR A 253 45.58 23.82 -17.27
N GLY A 254 44.60 23.17 -17.89
CA GLY A 254 44.40 21.73 -17.85
C GLY A 254 44.66 21.10 -19.20
N ASN A 255 45.53 20.10 -19.24
CA ASN A 255 45.92 19.33 -20.43
C ASN A 255 44.72 19.01 -21.35
N PRO A 256 44.85 19.21 -22.68
CA PRO A 256 43.83 18.85 -23.67
C PRO A 256 43.66 17.33 -23.88
N ASP A 257 44.46 16.49 -23.20
CA ASP A 257 44.49 15.03 -23.39
C ASP A 257 43.55 14.23 -22.47
N LYS A 258 42.73 14.90 -21.65
CA LYS A 258 41.61 14.21 -20.99
C LYS A 258 40.42 14.27 -21.92
N GLU A 259 40.22 13.15 -22.63
CA GLU A 259 39.06 12.87 -23.45
C GLU A 259 37.78 13.51 -22.91
N GLU A 260 37.01 14.05 -23.87
CA GLU A 260 35.63 14.55 -23.87
C GLU A 260 34.67 13.73 -22.99
N SER A 261 34.92 13.71 -21.69
CA SER A 261 33.96 13.27 -20.71
C SER A 261 33.03 14.45 -20.53
N ASP A 262 31.82 14.34 -21.09
CA ASP A 262 30.67 15.19 -20.80
C ASP A 262 30.47 15.20 -19.28
N ASN A 263 31.19 16.08 -18.60
CA ASN A 263 31.25 16.12 -17.15
C ASN A 263 30.02 16.87 -16.67
N VAL A 264 28.90 16.14 -16.64
CA VAL A 264 27.72 16.61 -15.95
C VAL A 264 27.99 16.54 -14.46
N SER A 265 27.97 17.70 -13.82
CA SER A 265 28.01 17.79 -12.37
C SER A 265 26.63 18.17 -11.86
N ILE A 266 26.16 17.41 -10.86
CA ILE A 266 24.88 17.65 -10.20
C ILE A 266 25.19 18.24 -8.84
N ASN A 267 24.81 19.49 -8.63
CA ASN A 267 24.98 20.18 -7.36
C ASN A 267 23.62 20.38 -6.68
N PHE A 268 23.58 20.14 -5.36
CA PHE A 268 22.38 20.31 -4.54
C PHE A 268 22.56 21.55 -3.66
N ASN A 269 22.03 22.67 -4.14
CA ASN A 269 22.13 23.96 -3.48
C ASN A 269 20.86 24.25 -2.66
N GLY A 270 20.75 23.62 -1.49
CA GLY A 270 19.61 23.75 -0.58
C GLY A 270 18.30 23.24 -1.19
N THR A 271 17.39 24.14 -1.56
CA THR A 271 16.11 23.78 -2.18
C THR A 271 16.16 23.74 -3.70
N ARG A 272 17.33 23.95 -4.31
CA ARG A 272 17.53 23.95 -5.76
C ARG A 272 18.52 22.88 -6.17
N ILE A 273 18.25 22.27 -7.31
CA ILE A 273 19.10 21.31 -7.99
C ILE A 273 19.69 22.04 -9.18
N GLU A 274 21.01 21.99 -9.30
CA GLU A 274 21.76 22.60 -10.39
C GLU A 274 22.43 21.47 -11.16
N ILE A 275 22.00 21.26 -12.41
CA ILE A 275 22.67 20.36 -13.34
C ILE A 275 23.56 21.21 -14.22
N VAL A 276 24.87 21.03 -14.09
CA VAL A 276 25.89 21.83 -14.76
C VAL A 276 26.60 20.96 -15.80
N THR A 277 26.68 21.46 -17.01
CA THR A 277 27.47 20.86 -18.09
C THR A 277 28.34 21.91 -18.76
N ALA A 278 29.54 21.55 -19.17
CA ALA A 278 30.40 22.44 -19.95
C ALA A 278 29.93 22.49 -21.41
N ILE A 279 30.07 23.65 -22.05
CA ILE A 279 29.89 23.79 -23.49
C ILE A 279 31.29 23.75 -24.11
N ASN A 280 31.58 22.68 -24.84
CA ASN A 280 32.87 22.48 -25.48
C ASN A 280 33.26 23.71 -26.32
N THR A 281 34.56 24.02 -26.33
CA THR A 281 35.21 25.10 -27.13
C THR A 281 34.81 26.56 -26.85
N THR A 282 33.96 26.82 -25.85
CA THR A 282 33.44 28.19 -25.61
C THR A 282 33.89 28.83 -24.29
N GLY A 283 34.44 28.07 -23.35
CA GLY A 283 34.71 28.60 -22.01
C GLY A 283 33.46 28.84 -21.16
N MET A 284 32.29 28.40 -21.62
CA MET A 284 31.02 28.58 -20.93
C MET A 284 30.50 27.25 -20.39
N ARG A 285 29.71 27.33 -19.32
CA ARG A 285 28.93 26.21 -18.77
C ARG A 285 27.45 26.53 -18.80
N LEU A 286 26.66 25.54 -19.15
CA LEU A 286 25.21 25.56 -19.11
C LEU A 286 24.76 25.01 -17.75
N ILE A 287 23.92 25.79 -17.06
CA ILE A 287 23.39 25.44 -15.74
C ILE A 287 21.88 25.38 -15.85
N TRP A 288 21.31 24.23 -15.50
CA TRP A 288 19.86 24.06 -15.38
C TRP A 288 19.47 24.03 -13.91
N VAL A 289 18.70 25.02 -13.47
CA VAL A 289 18.35 25.28 -12.06
C VAL A 289 16.88 25.00 -11.82
N VAL A 290 16.58 23.99 -11.00
CA VAL A 290 15.21 23.56 -10.76
C VAL A 290 14.96 23.30 -9.27
N PRO A 291 13.79 23.71 -8.73
CA PRO A 291 13.50 23.48 -7.32
C PRO A 291 13.36 21.98 -7.01
N PHE A 292 13.82 21.56 -5.83
CA PHE A 292 13.76 20.16 -5.39
C PHE A 292 12.34 19.57 -5.39
N SER A 293 11.32 20.42 -5.26
CA SER A 293 9.91 20.01 -5.30
C SER A 293 9.52 19.39 -6.63
N THR A 294 10.05 19.85 -7.76
CA THR A 294 9.71 19.26 -9.07
C THR A 294 10.32 17.88 -9.21
N LEU A 295 11.56 17.66 -8.77
CA LEU A 295 12.16 16.32 -8.69
C LEU A 295 11.25 15.39 -7.91
N MET A 296 10.80 15.82 -6.72
CA MET A 296 9.93 15.01 -5.88
C MET A 296 8.57 14.71 -6.53
N ILE A 297 7.92 15.72 -7.12
CA ILE A 297 6.60 15.57 -7.74
C ILE A 297 6.69 14.70 -9.00
N GLU A 298 7.63 14.97 -9.90
CA GLU A 298 7.79 14.22 -11.14
C GLU A 298 8.26 12.78 -10.88
N SER A 299 9.19 12.57 -9.94
CA SER A 299 9.61 11.23 -9.53
C SER A 299 8.46 10.46 -8.86
N LEU A 300 7.67 11.13 -8.01
CA LEU A 300 6.52 10.52 -7.34
C LEU A 300 5.42 10.18 -8.34
N GLN A 301 5.16 11.04 -9.32
CA GLN A 301 4.17 10.79 -10.37
C GLN A 301 4.54 9.54 -11.19
N ASN A 302 5.83 9.37 -11.51
CA ASN A 302 6.31 8.21 -12.27
C ASN A 302 6.18 6.88 -11.50
N VAL A 303 6.33 6.92 -10.16
CA VAL A 303 6.29 5.73 -9.30
C VAL A 303 4.98 5.66 -8.48
N LEU A 304 3.98 6.49 -8.77
CA LEU A 304 2.74 6.57 -8.01
C LEU A 304 1.99 5.23 -7.97
N LEU A 305 1.85 4.58 -9.13
CA LEU A 305 1.14 3.30 -9.25
C LEU A 305 1.86 2.17 -8.48
N PRO A 306 3.16 1.89 -8.69
CA PRO A 306 3.86 0.88 -7.90
C PRO A 306 3.90 1.22 -6.41
N LEU A 307 3.97 2.50 -6.04
CA LEU A 307 3.94 2.93 -4.64
C LEU A 307 2.57 2.69 -4.00
N LEU A 308 1.47 2.97 -4.70
CA LEU A 308 0.11 2.66 -4.24
C LEU A 308 -0.06 1.16 -4.04
N LEU A 309 0.46 0.34 -4.95
CA LEU A 309 0.45 -1.12 -4.82
C LEU A 309 1.22 -1.57 -3.58
N ILE A 310 2.43 -1.04 -3.35
CA ILE A 310 3.24 -1.38 -2.16
C ILE A 310 2.53 -0.94 -0.88
N ILE A 311 1.94 0.26 -0.83
CA ILE A 311 1.14 0.73 0.31
C ILE A 311 -0.08 -0.17 0.53
N GLY A 312 -0.78 -0.56 -0.52
CA GLY A 312 -1.92 -1.48 -0.43
C GLY A 312 -1.52 -2.85 0.11
N LEU A 313 -0.40 -3.40 -0.35
CA LEU A 313 0.15 -4.66 0.17
C LEU A 313 0.59 -4.49 1.64
N LEU A 314 1.22 -3.36 1.98
CA LEU A 314 1.64 -3.04 3.34
C LEU A 314 0.43 -2.92 4.28
N ALA A 315 -0.65 -2.28 3.85
CA ALA A 315 -1.91 -2.23 4.59
C ALA A 315 -2.51 -3.64 4.79
N LEU A 316 -2.51 -4.49 3.75
CA LEU A 316 -2.96 -5.88 3.83
C LEU A 316 -2.11 -6.70 4.82
N THR A 317 -0.79 -6.51 4.83
CA THR A 317 0.11 -7.21 5.75
C THR A 317 -0.02 -6.74 7.19
N LEU A 318 -0.20 -5.44 7.43
CA LEU A 318 -0.53 -4.89 8.75
C LEU A 318 -1.90 -5.36 9.23
N PHE A 319 -2.89 -5.41 8.35
CA PHE A 319 -4.21 -5.95 8.66
C PHE A 319 -4.15 -7.46 9.00
N GLY A 320 -3.38 -8.24 8.23
CA GLY A 320 -3.09 -9.64 8.56
C GLY A 320 -2.39 -9.77 9.91
N PHE A 321 -1.32 -9.01 10.13
CA PHE A 321 -0.55 -9.01 11.38
C PHE A 321 -1.42 -8.68 12.60
N THR A 322 -2.25 -7.63 12.51
CA THR A 322 -3.17 -7.23 13.59
C THR A 322 -4.21 -8.32 13.83
N THR A 323 -4.87 -8.83 12.79
CA THR A 323 -5.89 -9.89 12.91
C THR A 323 -5.33 -11.16 13.56
N PHE A 324 -4.17 -11.65 13.11
CA PHE A 324 -3.53 -12.85 13.70
C PHE A 324 -3.05 -12.62 15.13
N ARG A 325 -2.58 -11.41 15.46
CA ARG A 325 -2.16 -11.06 16.83
C ARG A 325 -3.35 -10.97 17.78
N HIS A 326 -4.49 -10.45 17.33
CA HIS A 326 -5.70 -10.33 18.15
C HIS A 326 -6.38 -11.69 18.36
N TYR A 327 -6.40 -12.56 17.35
CA TYR A 327 -6.84 -13.96 17.51
C TYR A 327 -5.94 -14.74 18.48
N SER A 328 -4.62 -14.54 18.42
CA SER A 328 -3.67 -15.17 19.33
C SER A 328 -3.67 -14.55 20.74
N GLY A 329 -4.09 -13.29 20.87
CA GLY A 329 -4.14 -12.56 22.14
C GLY A 329 -5.32 -12.95 23.05
N ARG A 330 -6.41 -13.48 22.48
CA ARG A 330 -7.57 -13.93 23.25
C ARG A 330 -7.37 -15.27 23.98
N SER A 331 -6.25 -15.96 23.75
CA SER A 331 -5.89 -17.20 24.48
C SER A 331 -4.88 -16.99 25.61
N ARG A 332 -4.50 -15.73 25.92
CA ARG A 332 -3.47 -15.42 26.91
C ARG A 332 -4.00 -14.58 28.06
N GLN A 333 -5.01 -15.10 28.75
CA GLN A 333 -5.27 -14.75 30.15
C GLN A 333 -5.74 -15.98 30.92
N THR A 334 -5.03 -16.20 32.03
CA THR A 334 -5.09 -17.33 32.97
C THR A 334 -4.39 -18.62 32.51
N GLY A 335 -3.53 -19.12 33.39
CA GLY A 335 -2.40 -19.97 33.08
C GLY A 335 -2.74 -21.42 32.72
N THR A 336 -1.65 -22.12 32.40
CA THR A 336 -1.51 -23.52 32.00
C THR A 336 -1.89 -23.82 30.55
N SER A 337 -0.83 -23.92 29.74
CA SER A 337 -0.83 -24.44 28.39
C SER A 337 -1.29 -25.89 28.35
N VAL A 338 -2.54 -26.13 27.97
CA VAL A 338 -2.98 -27.41 27.39
C VAL A 338 -3.90 -27.12 26.20
N SER A 339 -3.41 -27.45 25.01
CA SER A 339 -4.10 -27.83 23.77
C SER A 339 -5.53 -27.30 23.55
N SER A 340 -5.75 -26.48 22.52
CA SER A 340 -7.10 -26.05 22.09
C SER A 340 -8.05 -27.22 21.76
N ALA A 341 -7.54 -28.40 21.39
CA ALA A 341 -8.33 -29.63 21.27
C ALA A 341 -8.75 -30.19 22.65
N ALA A 342 -7.83 -30.16 23.64
CA ALA A 342 -8.14 -30.51 25.02
C ALA A 342 -9.07 -29.48 25.67
N SER A 343 -9.10 -28.21 25.24
CA SER A 343 -10.04 -27.23 25.80
C SER A 343 -11.50 -27.48 25.41
N GLY A 344 -11.72 -28.04 24.21
CA GLY A 344 -13.04 -28.56 23.81
C GLY A 344 -13.41 -29.77 24.66
N GLU A 345 -12.47 -30.71 24.81
CA GLU A 345 -12.63 -31.93 25.62
C GLU A 345 -12.82 -31.63 27.11
N HIS A 346 -12.10 -30.67 27.69
CA HIS A 346 -12.26 -30.24 29.08
C HIS A 346 -13.58 -29.50 29.28
N ARG A 347 -14.08 -28.78 28.27
CA ARG A 347 -15.42 -28.16 28.33
C ARG A 347 -16.52 -29.22 28.22
N THR A 348 -16.39 -30.20 27.33
CA THR A 348 -17.35 -31.30 27.23
C THR A 348 -17.31 -32.19 28.46
N LEU A 349 -16.13 -32.55 28.98
CA LEU A 349 -15.98 -33.28 30.24
C LEU A 349 -16.52 -32.50 31.43
N ARG A 350 -16.34 -31.16 31.47
CA ARG A 350 -16.92 -30.33 32.54
C ARG A 350 -18.43 -30.25 32.44
N ALA A 351 -18.99 -30.09 31.24
CA ALA A 351 -20.44 -30.09 31.03
C ALA A 351 -21.07 -31.45 31.36
N ILE A 352 -20.44 -32.56 30.93
CA ILE A 352 -20.88 -33.92 31.27
C ILE A 352 -20.75 -34.17 32.77
N ASN A 353 -19.67 -33.71 33.42
CA ASN A 353 -19.51 -33.89 34.86
C ASN A 353 -20.58 -33.09 35.64
N GLU A 354 -20.91 -31.88 35.20
CA GLU A 354 -22.00 -31.08 35.78
C GLU A 354 -23.37 -31.75 35.57
N GLU A 355 -23.62 -32.29 34.38
CA GLU A 355 -24.81 -33.08 34.08
C GLU A 355 -24.91 -34.32 34.98
N ILE A 356 -23.84 -35.13 35.07
CA ILE A 356 -23.78 -36.31 35.94
C ILE A 356 -24.04 -35.92 37.39
N VAL A 357 -23.37 -34.88 37.89
CA VAL A 357 -23.52 -34.43 39.27
C VAL A 357 -24.95 -34.00 39.55
N SER A 358 -25.61 -33.29 38.62
CA SER A 358 -27.00 -32.85 38.78
C SER A 358 -28.01 -34.00 38.78
N LEU A 359 -27.71 -35.10 38.08
CA LEU A 359 -28.59 -36.28 37.98
C LEU A 359 -28.45 -37.25 39.16
N LEU A 360 -27.48 -37.05 40.06
CA LEU A 360 -27.32 -37.92 41.22
C LEU A 360 -28.53 -37.80 42.18
N PRO A 361 -29.10 -38.92 42.65
CA PRO A 361 -30.21 -38.93 43.61
C PRO A 361 -29.77 -38.64 45.06
N LEU A 362 -28.56 -38.11 45.25
CA LEU A 362 -27.91 -37.83 46.53
C LEU A 362 -27.36 -36.41 46.48
N GLY A 363 -27.35 -35.70 47.61
CA GLY A 363 -26.70 -34.40 47.69
C GLY A 363 -25.19 -34.56 47.68
N LEU A 364 -24.52 -34.18 46.59
CA LEU A 364 -23.06 -34.13 46.52
C LEU A 364 -22.57 -32.70 46.72
N LEU A 365 -21.65 -32.50 47.67
CA LEU A 365 -20.99 -31.22 47.90
C LEU A 365 -19.48 -31.43 48.02
N VAL A 366 -18.71 -30.69 47.23
CA VAL A 366 -17.26 -30.68 47.30
C VAL A 366 -16.82 -29.29 47.77
N HIS A 367 -16.30 -29.21 48.99
CA HIS A 367 -15.95 -27.95 49.63
C HIS A 367 -14.46 -27.85 49.92
N ASP A 368 -13.92 -26.65 49.72
CA ASP A 368 -12.55 -26.26 50.06
C ASP A 368 -12.56 -25.50 51.38
N LEU A 369 -12.06 -26.13 52.45
CA LEU A 369 -12.21 -25.62 53.82
C LEU A 369 -11.45 -24.30 54.07
N GLU A 370 -10.31 -24.11 53.41
CA GLU A 370 -9.43 -22.97 53.68
C GLU A 370 -9.79 -21.75 52.83
N ALA A 371 -10.23 -21.99 51.60
CA ALA A 371 -10.75 -20.95 50.72
C ALA A 371 -12.24 -20.64 50.97
N ASN A 372 -12.89 -21.39 51.86
CA ASN A 372 -14.32 -21.35 52.16
C ASN A 372 -15.21 -21.24 50.92
N ARG A 373 -14.97 -22.11 49.94
CA ARG A 373 -15.68 -22.11 48.64
C ARG A 373 -16.15 -23.49 48.24
N THR A 374 -17.31 -23.55 47.59
CA THR A 374 -17.84 -24.75 46.96
C THR A 374 -17.21 -24.93 45.58
N ILE A 375 -16.70 -26.13 45.30
CA ILE A 375 -16.06 -26.47 44.02
C ILE A 375 -17.08 -27.14 43.09
N ILE A 376 -17.90 -28.05 43.64
CA ILE A 376 -18.95 -28.79 42.94
C ILE A 376 -20.12 -28.96 43.90
N SER A 377 -21.34 -28.68 43.45
CA SER A 377 -22.57 -28.95 44.20
C SER A 377 -23.66 -29.42 43.25
N ASN A 378 -24.59 -30.21 43.77
CA ASN A 378 -25.85 -30.57 43.12
C ASN A 378 -26.98 -29.73 43.77
N PRO A 379 -28.06 -29.35 43.05
CA PRO A 379 -29.26 -28.72 43.59
C PRO A 379 -29.75 -29.21 44.96
N ILE A 380 -29.69 -30.53 45.25
CA ILE A 380 -30.07 -31.07 46.57
C ILE A 380 -29.12 -30.55 47.67
N ALA A 381 -27.82 -30.55 47.40
CA ALA A 381 -26.82 -30.06 48.33
C ALA A 381 -26.89 -28.53 48.48
N ASP A 382 -27.16 -27.79 47.39
CA ASP A 382 -27.31 -26.33 47.42
C ASP A 382 -28.50 -25.89 48.29
N HIS A 383 -29.61 -26.65 48.28
CA HIS A 383 -30.76 -26.39 49.15
C HIS A 383 -30.42 -26.60 50.63
N LEU A 384 -29.57 -27.57 50.95
CA LEU A 384 -29.20 -27.93 52.32
C LEU A 384 -28.06 -27.08 52.87
N LEU A 385 -27.19 -26.53 52.01
CA LEU A 385 -25.98 -25.80 52.39
C LEU A 385 -26.24 -24.67 53.41
N PRO A 386 -27.25 -23.78 53.25
CA PRO A 386 -27.51 -22.70 54.19
C PRO A 386 -27.85 -23.19 55.62
N HIS A 387 -28.33 -24.43 55.72
CA HIS A 387 -28.77 -25.03 56.99
C HIS A 387 -27.69 -25.92 57.63
N LEU A 388 -26.56 -26.13 56.94
CA LEU A 388 -25.48 -27.00 57.39
C LEU A 388 -24.24 -26.19 57.78
N ASN A 389 -23.81 -26.31 59.03
CA ASN A 389 -22.51 -25.80 59.46
C ASN A 389 -21.42 -26.83 59.12
N LEU A 390 -20.82 -26.68 57.94
CA LEU A 390 -19.81 -27.60 57.42
C LEU A 390 -18.61 -27.76 58.35
N GLN A 391 -18.21 -26.72 59.08
CA GLN A 391 -17.07 -26.78 60.00
C GLN A 391 -17.37 -27.65 61.23
N ASN A 392 -18.58 -27.54 61.78
CA ASN A 392 -19.04 -28.43 62.85
C ASN A 392 -19.19 -29.87 62.37
N ILE A 393 -19.74 -30.06 61.17
CA ILE A 393 -19.88 -31.39 60.54
C ILE A 393 -18.50 -32.01 60.34
N THR A 394 -17.50 -31.26 59.87
CA THR A 394 -16.13 -31.78 59.74
C THR A 394 -15.54 -32.26 61.06
N ASN A 395 -15.69 -31.46 62.12
CA ASN A 395 -15.19 -31.80 63.44
C ASN A 395 -15.91 -33.04 64.03
N MET A 396 -17.23 -33.13 63.84
CA MET A 396 -18.02 -34.28 64.29
C MET A 396 -17.73 -35.54 63.46
N ALA A 397 -17.38 -35.39 62.18
CA ALA A 397 -17.13 -36.51 61.28
C ALA A 397 -15.81 -37.19 61.62
N ASP A 398 -14.79 -36.39 61.98
CA ASP A 398 -13.51 -36.91 62.48
C ASP A 398 -13.69 -37.73 63.78
N GLN A 399 -14.73 -37.43 64.58
CA GLN A 399 -15.07 -38.19 65.80
C GLN A 399 -15.91 -39.44 65.52
N HIS A 400 -16.83 -39.39 64.55
CA HIS A 400 -17.81 -40.43 64.25
C HIS A 400 -17.48 -41.25 62.97
N GLN A 401 -16.20 -41.45 62.67
CA GLN A 401 -15.73 -42.27 61.53
C GLN A 401 -16.30 -41.85 60.17
N GLY A 402 -16.52 -40.54 59.97
CA GLY A 402 -16.94 -39.98 58.69
C GLY A 402 -18.43 -40.10 58.38
N VAL A 403 -19.28 -40.58 59.31
CA VAL A 403 -20.74 -40.68 59.13
C VAL A 403 -21.46 -39.87 60.21
N ILE A 404 -22.33 -38.97 59.79
CA ILE A 404 -23.13 -38.12 60.69
C ILE A 404 -24.60 -38.18 60.27
N GLN A 405 -25.49 -38.17 61.25
CA GLN A 405 -26.91 -37.95 61.01
C GLN A 405 -27.25 -36.50 61.39
N ALA A 406 -27.82 -35.76 60.46
CA ALA A 406 -28.24 -34.38 60.64
C ALA A 406 -29.73 -34.26 60.32
N THR A 407 -30.47 -33.59 61.19
CA THR A 407 -31.88 -33.26 60.94
C THR A 407 -31.97 -31.85 60.38
N VAL A 408 -32.43 -31.72 59.15
CA VAL A 408 -32.65 -30.42 58.49
C VAL A 408 -34.13 -30.36 58.13
N ASN A 409 -34.84 -29.32 58.59
CA ASN A 409 -36.25 -29.09 58.29
C ASN A 409 -37.16 -30.33 58.57
N ASN A 410 -36.96 -30.99 59.72
CA ASN A 410 -37.69 -32.20 60.13
C ASN A 410 -37.45 -33.46 59.27
N GLU A 411 -36.49 -33.46 58.35
CA GLU A 411 -36.07 -34.64 57.57
C GLU A 411 -34.69 -35.14 58.05
N LEU A 412 -34.53 -36.47 58.12
CA LEU A 412 -33.29 -37.09 58.57
C LEU A 412 -32.33 -37.35 57.40
N TYR A 413 -31.19 -36.67 57.41
CA TYR A 413 -30.13 -36.83 56.42
C TYR A 413 -28.91 -37.55 57.02
N GLU A 414 -28.39 -38.53 56.29
CA GLU A 414 -27.09 -39.14 56.55
C GLU A 414 -26.03 -38.43 55.71
N ILE A 415 -25.10 -37.74 56.37
CA ILE A 415 -23.98 -37.03 55.76
C ILE A 415 -22.73 -37.89 55.95
N ARG A 416 -22.13 -38.32 54.84
CA ARG A 416 -20.83 -38.99 54.83
C ARG A 416 -19.75 -38.06 54.33
N GLN A 417 -18.67 -37.96 55.08
CA GLN A 417 -17.51 -37.16 54.71
C GLN A 417 -16.37 -38.04 54.23
N TYR A 418 -15.79 -37.65 53.10
CA TYR A 418 -14.57 -38.21 52.57
C TYR A 418 -13.52 -37.13 52.36
N ARG A 419 -12.27 -37.42 52.68
CA ARG A 419 -11.13 -36.58 52.29
C ARG A 419 -10.69 -36.99 50.90
N SER A 420 -10.53 -36.02 49.99
CA SER A 420 -10.08 -36.32 48.64
C SER A 420 -8.62 -36.81 48.66
N GLN A 421 -8.36 -37.94 48.01
CA GLN A 421 -6.99 -38.50 47.88
C GLN A 421 -6.15 -37.71 46.86
N VAL A 422 -6.80 -37.01 45.93
CA VAL A 422 -6.16 -36.24 44.86
C VAL A 422 -5.85 -34.81 45.30
N ALA A 423 -6.72 -34.23 46.13
CA ALA A 423 -6.57 -32.90 46.69
C ALA A 423 -6.77 -32.96 48.20
N PRO A 424 -5.71 -33.04 49.02
CA PRO A 424 -5.82 -33.27 50.46
C PRO A 424 -6.56 -32.15 51.21
N ARG A 425 -6.76 -30.99 50.57
CA ARG A 425 -7.43 -29.81 51.10
C ARG A 425 -8.94 -29.77 50.80
N THR A 426 -9.42 -30.69 49.97
CA THR A 426 -10.81 -30.75 49.53
C THR A 426 -11.55 -31.87 50.25
N GLN A 427 -12.70 -31.53 50.84
CA GLN A 427 -13.59 -32.49 51.47
C GLN A 427 -14.82 -32.71 50.60
N ILE A 428 -15.25 -33.97 50.54
CA ILE A 428 -16.40 -34.42 49.76
C ILE A 428 -17.47 -34.87 50.75
N PHE A 429 -18.64 -34.24 50.69
CA PHE A 429 -19.81 -34.59 51.47
C PHE A 429 -20.83 -35.26 50.57
N ILE A 430 -21.29 -36.43 50.99
CA ILE A 430 -22.40 -37.16 50.34
C ILE A 430 -23.55 -37.18 51.33
N ILE A 431 -24.66 -36.56 50.94
CA ILE A 431 -25.85 -36.37 51.75
C ILE A 431 -26.94 -37.28 51.20
N ARG A 432 -27.46 -38.18 52.03
CA ARG A 432 -28.52 -39.12 51.69
C ARG A 432 -29.74 -38.86 52.58
N ASP A 433 -30.91 -38.72 51.96
CA ASP A 433 -32.20 -38.70 52.65
C ASP A 433 -32.56 -40.14 53.10
N GLN A 434 -32.65 -40.37 54.42
CA GLN A 434 -33.01 -41.69 54.94
C GLN A 434 -34.52 -41.95 54.96
N ASP A 435 -35.36 -40.91 55.01
CA ASP A 435 -36.81 -41.07 55.16
C ASP A 435 -37.46 -41.61 53.87
N ARG A 436 -36.89 -41.29 52.70
CA ARG A 436 -37.36 -41.79 51.40
C ARG A 436 -37.15 -43.30 51.22
N GLU A 437 -36.06 -43.88 51.72
CA GLU A 437 -35.83 -45.34 51.65
C GLU A 437 -36.80 -46.11 52.57
N VAL A 438 -37.10 -45.58 53.76
CA VAL A 438 -38.09 -46.18 54.67
C VAL A 438 -39.50 -46.13 54.06
N LEU A 439 -39.84 -45.05 53.35
CA LEU A 439 -41.14 -44.92 52.68
C LEU A 439 -41.24 -45.85 51.46
N VAL A 440 -40.17 -45.96 50.66
CA VAL A 440 -40.12 -46.89 49.52
C VAL A 440 -40.19 -48.33 50.00
N SER A 441 -39.47 -48.72 51.05
CA SER A 441 -39.54 -50.07 51.60
C SER A 441 -40.93 -50.40 52.18
N LYS A 442 -41.60 -49.44 52.83
CA LYS A 442 -43.01 -49.59 53.25
C LYS A 442 -43.94 -49.76 52.05
N LYS A 443 -43.79 -48.96 50.99
CA LYS A 443 -44.57 -49.10 49.76
C LYS A 443 -44.30 -50.41 49.04
N LEU A 444 -43.06 -50.88 48.98
CA LEU A 444 -42.69 -52.17 48.41
C LEU A 444 -43.32 -53.32 49.19
N LYS A 445 -43.25 -53.29 50.53
CA LYS A 445 -43.96 -54.27 51.37
C LYS A 445 -45.47 -54.23 51.16
N GLN A 446 -46.06 -53.05 50.98
CA GLN A 446 -47.48 -52.91 50.69
C GLN A 446 -47.84 -53.43 49.29
N ALA A 447 -47.01 -53.15 48.29
CA ALA A 447 -47.19 -53.63 46.91
C ALA A 447 -47.03 -55.15 46.83
N GLN A 448 -46.05 -55.73 47.53
CA GLN A 448 -45.89 -57.19 47.67
C GLN A 448 -47.12 -57.82 48.30
N ARG A 449 -47.62 -57.27 49.42
CA ARG A 449 -48.87 -57.76 50.03
C ARG A 449 -50.07 -57.68 49.09
N LEU A 450 -50.18 -56.60 48.32
CA LEU A 450 -51.24 -56.46 47.32
C LEU A 450 -51.08 -57.46 46.18
N TYR A 451 -49.86 -57.69 45.72
CA TYR A 451 -49.53 -58.67 44.68
C TYR A 451 -49.86 -60.10 45.14
N GLU A 452 -49.41 -60.50 46.33
CA GLU A 452 -49.74 -61.79 46.95
C GLU A 452 -51.24 -61.96 47.10
N LYS A 453 -51.95 -60.95 47.59
CA LYS A 453 -53.43 -60.98 47.70
C LYS A 453 -54.09 -61.13 46.32
N ASN A 454 -53.56 -60.47 45.30
CA ASN A 454 -54.07 -60.59 43.93
C ASN A 454 -53.77 -61.96 43.34
N GLN A 455 -52.59 -62.52 43.57
CA GLN A 455 -52.20 -63.85 43.10
C GLN A 455 -53.01 -64.94 43.80
N GLN A 456 -53.25 -64.80 45.11
CA GLN A 456 -54.17 -65.65 45.87
C GLN A 456 -55.62 -65.50 45.35
N GLY A 457 -56.06 -64.29 45.05
CA GLY A 457 -57.37 -64.04 44.45
C GLY A 457 -57.51 -64.65 43.06
N ARG A 458 -56.48 -64.53 42.21
CA ARG A 458 -56.44 -65.10 40.86
C ARG A 458 -56.43 -66.62 40.88
N THR A 459 -55.61 -67.24 41.73
CA THR A 459 -55.60 -68.71 41.89
C THR A 459 -56.95 -69.22 42.38
N ALA A 460 -57.55 -68.60 43.41
CA ALA A 460 -58.90 -68.94 43.86
C ALA A 460 -59.95 -68.74 42.75
N PHE A 461 -59.89 -67.64 42.00
CA PHE A 461 -60.81 -67.37 40.88
C PHE A 461 -60.66 -68.39 39.74
N MET A 462 -59.43 -68.77 39.37
CA MET A 462 -59.19 -69.79 38.34
C MET A 462 -59.61 -71.19 38.78
N GLN A 463 -59.45 -71.50 40.07
CA GLN A 463 -60.01 -72.72 40.66
C GLN A 463 -61.54 -72.73 40.56
N HIS A 464 -62.19 -71.62 40.90
CA HIS A 464 -63.64 -71.47 40.79
C HIS A 464 -64.13 -71.56 39.34
N ILE A 465 -63.48 -70.90 38.37
CA ILE A 465 -63.83 -70.99 36.95
C ILE A 465 -63.67 -72.41 36.45
N GLY A 466 -62.53 -73.06 36.72
CA GLY A 466 -62.32 -74.42 36.21
C GLY A 466 -63.33 -75.40 36.82
N ALA A 467 -63.66 -75.28 38.11
CA ALA A 467 -64.73 -76.08 38.71
C ALA A 467 -66.11 -75.80 38.07
N ALA A 468 -66.44 -74.52 37.81
CA ALA A 468 -67.70 -74.11 37.20
C ALA A 468 -67.85 -74.53 35.74
N LEU A 469 -66.75 -74.58 34.97
CA LEU A 469 -66.74 -75.00 33.56
C LEU A 469 -66.67 -76.52 33.39
N LYS A 470 -66.08 -77.25 34.35
CA LYS A 470 -65.93 -78.71 34.29
C LYS A 470 -67.28 -79.43 34.31
N GLN A 471 -68.27 -78.92 35.05
CA GLN A 471 -69.61 -79.52 35.10
C GLN A 471 -70.37 -79.38 33.76
N PRO A 472 -70.53 -78.17 33.19
CA PRO A 472 -71.15 -77.99 31.87
C PRO A 472 -70.42 -78.76 30.77
N ALA A 473 -69.09 -78.77 30.77
CA ALA A 473 -68.33 -79.49 29.75
C ALA A 473 -68.55 -81.01 29.83
N ARG A 474 -68.62 -81.58 31.04
CA ARG A 474 -68.96 -83.00 31.23
C ARG A 474 -70.40 -83.31 30.83
N SER A 475 -71.38 -82.47 31.18
CA SER A 475 -72.76 -82.69 30.74
C SER A 475 -72.90 -82.61 29.22
N LEU A 476 -72.16 -81.71 28.57
CA LEU A 476 -72.13 -81.56 27.11
C LEU A 476 -71.47 -82.79 26.45
N ALA A 477 -70.40 -83.34 27.05
CA ALA A 477 -69.78 -84.57 26.59
C ALA A 477 -70.73 -85.78 26.74
N GLU A 478 -71.47 -85.89 27.84
CA GLU A 478 -72.47 -86.94 28.08
C GLU A 478 -73.67 -86.84 27.13
N GLU A 479 -74.22 -85.63 26.91
CA GLU A 479 -75.30 -85.39 25.95
C GLU A 479 -74.87 -85.65 24.50
N ALA A 480 -73.64 -85.26 24.15
CA ALA A 480 -73.06 -85.59 22.86
C ALA A 480 -72.91 -87.12 22.70
N ALA A 481 -72.40 -87.83 23.70
CA ALA A 481 -72.25 -89.29 23.65
C ALA A 481 -73.60 -90.04 23.46
N ALA A 482 -74.72 -89.46 23.89
CA ALA A 482 -76.06 -90.02 23.71
C ALA A 482 -76.61 -89.88 22.28
N LEU A 483 -76.13 -88.92 21.48
CA LEU A 483 -76.56 -88.66 20.11
C LEU A 483 -75.73 -89.48 19.11
N GLY A 484 -75.98 -90.78 18.97
CA GLY A 484 -75.16 -91.76 18.22
C GLY A 484 -74.93 -91.56 16.70
N ILE A 485 -74.44 -90.40 16.24
CA ILE A 485 -74.07 -90.06 14.85
C ILE A 485 -72.64 -89.48 14.84
N ALA A 486 -71.87 -89.66 13.77
CA ALA A 486 -70.44 -89.29 13.68
C ALA A 486 -70.07 -87.85 14.10
N GLU A 487 -70.99 -86.88 14.00
CA GLU A 487 -70.80 -85.50 14.46
C GLU A 487 -70.76 -85.36 15.99
N SER A 488 -71.43 -86.26 16.72
CA SER A 488 -71.40 -86.28 18.19
C SER A 488 -70.03 -86.63 18.77
N ARG A 489 -69.27 -87.50 18.09
CA ARG A 489 -67.91 -87.87 18.51
C ARG A 489 -66.98 -86.67 18.43
N ARG A 490 -67.15 -85.80 17.42
CA ARG A 490 -66.40 -84.53 17.34
C ARG A 490 -66.79 -83.58 18.47
N LEU A 491 -68.07 -83.51 18.81
CA LEU A 491 -68.54 -82.63 19.87
C LEU A 491 -68.06 -83.10 21.26
N ALA A 492 -68.08 -84.41 21.51
CA ALA A 492 -67.51 -85.01 22.71
C ALA A 492 -65.99 -84.83 22.78
N GLN A 493 -65.27 -84.98 21.66
CA GLN A 493 -63.83 -84.68 21.58
C GLN A 493 -63.53 -83.22 21.93
N HIS A 494 -64.30 -82.25 21.39
CA HIS A 494 -64.11 -80.84 21.73
C HIS A 494 -64.48 -80.52 23.19
N ALA A 495 -65.45 -81.22 23.77
CA ALA A 495 -65.78 -81.09 25.19
C ALA A 495 -64.64 -81.62 26.08
N ASP A 496 -64.04 -82.75 25.71
CA ASP A 496 -62.86 -83.30 26.40
C ASP A 496 -61.62 -82.40 26.24
N GLU A 497 -61.39 -81.84 25.04
CA GLU A 497 -60.32 -80.85 24.81
C GLU A 497 -60.51 -79.61 25.68
N LEU A 498 -61.75 -79.14 25.86
CA LEU A 498 -62.06 -78.02 26.76
C LEU A 498 -61.77 -78.36 28.23
N VAL A 499 -62.13 -79.57 28.68
CA VAL A 499 -61.80 -80.01 30.04
C VAL A 499 -60.29 -80.13 30.22
N GLN A 500 -59.57 -80.67 29.23
CA GLN A 500 -58.12 -80.77 29.26
C GLN A 500 -57.45 -79.39 29.31
N LEU A 501 -57.89 -78.44 28.49
CA LEU A 501 -57.40 -77.06 28.51
C LEU A 501 -57.65 -76.37 29.85
N VAL A 502 -58.82 -76.60 30.47
CA VAL A 502 -59.13 -76.06 31.80
C VAL A 502 -58.20 -76.66 32.86
N ASP A 503 -57.98 -77.98 32.83
CA ASP A 503 -57.07 -78.66 33.76
C ASP A 503 -55.61 -78.21 33.53
N GLU A 504 -55.17 -78.00 32.28
CA GLU A 504 -53.85 -77.45 31.93
C GLU A 504 -53.67 -76.01 32.42
N ILE A 505 -54.69 -75.14 32.28
CA ILE A 505 -54.65 -73.77 32.79
C ILE A 505 -54.61 -73.75 34.33
N GLN A 506 -55.31 -74.66 35.01
CA GLN A 506 -55.22 -74.78 36.46
C GLN A 506 -53.84 -75.27 36.90
N LEU A 507 -53.25 -76.23 36.20
CA LEU A 507 -51.93 -76.74 36.49
C LEU A 507 -50.83 -75.67 36.24
N ALA A 508 -50.94 -74.91 35.15
CA ALA A 508 -50.05 -73.79 34.87
C ALA A 508 -50.13 -72.71 35.97
N ASN A 509 -51.33 -72.40 36.46
CA ASN A 509 -51.49 -71.46 37.58
C ASN A 509 -50.90 -71.99 38.90
N LEU A 510 -50.97 -73.30 39.16
CA LEU A 510 -50.33 -73.91 40.33
C LEU A 510 -48.80 -73.83 40.23
N LEU A 511 -48.23 -74.08 39.05
CA LEU A 511 -46.80 -73.98 38.79
C LEU A 511 -46.26 -72.54 38.86
N GLU A 512 -47.06 -71.53 38.47
CA GLU A 512 -46.69 -70.12 38.67
C GLU A 512 -46.78 -69.66 40.14
N SER A 513 -47.47 -70.41 40.99
CA SER A 513 -47.71 -70.06 42.39
C SER A 513 -46.78 -70.75 43.40
N GLY A 514 -46.04 -71.78 42.98
CA GLY A 514 -45.00 -72.46 43.77
C GLY A 514 -43.61 -72.01 43.36
#